data_AF-A0A7C1VU40-F1
#
_entry.id   AF-A0A7C1VU40-F1
#
_cell.length_a   1.000
_cell.length_b   1.000
_cell.length_c   1.000
_cell.angle_alpha   90.00
_cell.angle_beta   90.00
_cell.angle_gamma   90.00
#
_symmetry.space_group_name_H-M   'P 1'
#
loop_
_entity.id
_entity.type
_entity.pdbx_description
1 polymer ?
#
loop_
_entity_poly.entity_id
_entity_poly.type
_entity_poly.pdbx_seq_one_letter_code
_entity_poly.pdbx_strand_id
1 'polypeptide(L)'
;VAIEEGVKCLILTGNLIPNNIILSKADQKNVPIILVGDDTYTVAQKVRDIAARVSLKEKEKEERGLALTQKYLDFKRLEQVLL
;
A
#
# COMPACT_ATOMS: atom_id res chain seq x y z
N VAL A 1 3.67 5.25 -22.46
CA VAL A 1 4.23 4.03 -21.82
C VAL A 1 4.38 4.34 -20.35
N ALA A 2 4.01 3.43 -19.43
CA ALA A 2 3.86 3.70 -17.99
C ALA A 2 4.98 4.56 -17.34
N ILE A 3 6.25 4.37 -17.72
CA ILE A 3 7.39 5.19 -17.23
C ILE A 3 7.22 6.68 -17.55
N GLU A 4 6.66 7.02 -18.72
CA GLU A 4 6.41 8.41 -19.13
C GLU A 4 5.33 9.08 -18.28
N GLU A 5 4.41 8.30 -17.72
CA GLU A 5 3.26 8.76 -16.93
C GLU A 5 3.61 9.00 -15.45
N GLY A 6 4.89 8.87 -15.08
CA GLY A 6 5.35 9.21 -13.72
C GLY A 6 5.04 8.15 -12.66
N VAL A 7 4.91 6.89 -13.06
CA VAL A 7 4.76 5.76 -12.12
C VAL A 7 5.94 5.70 -11.14
N LYS A 8 5.65 5.29 -9.89
CA LYS A 8 6.68 5.17 -8.84
C LYS A 8 7.50 3.89 -8.91
N CYS A 9 6.98 2.85 -9.57
CA CYS A 9 7.62 1.56 -9.70
C CYS A 9 6.97 0.80 -10.86
N LEU A 10 7.76 0.00 -11.58
CA LEU A 10 7.27 -0.91 -12.60
C LEU A 10 7.48 -2.36 -12.13
N ILE A 11 6.41 -3.15 -12.13
CA ILE A 11 6.47 -4.58 -11.79
C ILE A 11 6.26 -5.39 -13.07
N LEU A 12 7.22 -6.22 -13.41
CA LEU A 12 7.21 -7.09 -14.60
C LEU A 12 6.94 -8.53 -14.17
N THR A 13 5.79 -9.06 -14.57
CA THR A 13 5.29 -10.39 -14.18
C THR A 13 5.60 -11.44 -15.25
N GLY A 14 5.43 -12.72 -14.91
CA GLY A 14 5.60 -13.84 -15.84
C GLY A 14 7.01 -13.92 -16.44
N ASN A 15 8.03 -13.47 -15.72
CA ASN A 15 9.43 -13.39 -16.18
C ASN A 15 9.61 -12.56 -17.46
N LEU A 16 8.81 -11.52 -17.67
CA LEU A 16 8.97 -10.62 -18.81
C LEU A 16 10.25 -9.78 -18.68
N ILE A 17 11.29 -10.17 -19.42
CA ILE A 17 12.57 -9.46 -19.43
C ILE A 17 12.42 -8.17 -20.24
N PRO A 18 12.66 -6.99 -19.63
CA PRO A 18 12.59 -5.73 -20.36
C PRO A 18 13.78 -5.61 -21.33
N ASN A 19 13.56 -4.93 -22.45
CA ASN A 19 14.65 -4.59 -23.35
C ASN A 19 15.48 -3.40 -22.82
N ASN A 20 16.65 -3.18 -23.42
CA ASN A 20 17.55 -2.09 -23.01
C ASN A 20 16.91 -0.71 -23.07
N ILE A 21 15.98 -0.47 -24.00
CA ILE A 21 15.30 0.82 -24.13
C ILE A 21 14.45 1.11 -22.88
N ILE A 22 13.74 0.11 -22.37
CA ILE A 22 12.92 0.23 -21.15
C ILE A 22 13.83 0.45 -19.93
N LEU A 23 14.93 -0.30 -19.83
CA LEU A 23 15.91 -0.16 -18.76
C LEU A 23 16.52 1.25 -18.71
N SER A 24 17.01 1.76 -19.85
CA SER A 24 17.59 3.11 -19.93
C SER A 24 16.57 4.19 -19.59
N LYS A 25 15.30 4.04 -19.99
CA LYS A 25 14.25 5.00 -19.64
C LYS A 25 13.92 4.98 -18.15
N ALA A 26 13.84 3.80 -17.55
CA ALA A 26 13.59 3.64 -16.13
C ALA A 26 14.72 4.26 -15.30
N ASP A 27 15.97 4.05 -15.71
CA ASP A 27 17.16 4.65 -15.09
C ASP A 27 17.12 6.19 -15.17
N GLN A 28 16.92 6.75 -16.37
CA GLN A 28 16.81 8.21 -16.58
C GLN A 28 15.71 8.86 -15.74
N LYS A 29 14.60 8.15 -15.52
CA LYS A 29 13.45 8.65 -14.74
C LYS A 29 13.47 8.22 -13.27
N ASN A 30 14.53 7.54 -12.81
CA ASN A 30 14.62 6.98 -11.46
C ASN A 30 13.40 6.11 -11.07
N VAL A 31 12.90 5.32 -12.02
CA VAL A 31 11.79 4.39 -11.80
C VAL A 31 12.36 2.99 -11.54
N PRO A 32 12.23 2.42 -10.34
CA PRO A 32 12.66 1.06 -10.06
C PRO A 32 11.85 0.04 -10.85
N ILE A 33 12.51 -1.04 -11.28
CA ILE A 33 11.90 -2.19 -11.95
C ILE A 33 12.05 -3.42 -11.05
N ILE A 34 10.95 -4.15 -10.85
CA ILE A 34 10.93 -5.42 -10.11
C ILE A 34 10.47 -6.53 -11.06
N LEU A 35 11.31 -7.56 -11.21
CA LEU A 35 10.97 -8.78 -11.95
C LEU A 35 10.37 -9.82 -11.01
N VAL A 36 9.24 -10.39 -11.39
CA VAL A 36 8.49 -11.37 -10.59
C VAL A 36 8.10 -12.54 -11.49
N GLY A 37 8.30 -13.76 -10.98
CA GLY A 37 7.93 -14.99 -11.70
C GLY A 37 6.43 -15.32 -11.68
N ASP A 38 5.70 -14.77 -10.71
CA ASP A 38 4.25 -14.90 -10.62
C ASP A 38 3.53 -14.23 -11.79
N ASP A 39 2.31 -14.68 -12.08
CA ASP A 39 1.44 -14.05 -13.06
C ASP A 39 0.87 -12.70 -12.58
N THR A 40 0.34 -11.93 -13.52
CA THR A 40 -0.21 -10.59 -13.26
C THR A 40 -1.32 -10.57 -12.21
N TYR A 41 -2.20 -11.57 -12.18
CA TYR A 41 -3.30 -11.62 -11.21
C TYR A 41 -2.76 -11.84 -9.79
N THR A 42 -1.86 -12.81 -9.63
CA THR A 42 -1.24 -13.12 -8.34
C THR A 42 -0.47 -11.93 -7.78
N VAL A 43 0.33 -11.25 -8.61
CA VAL A 43 1.07 -10.05 -8.19
C VAL A 43 0.13 -8.90 -7.85
N ALA A 44 -0.92 -8.68 -8.64
CA ALA A 44 -1.90 -7.63 -8.35
C ALA A 44 -2.59 -7.85 -7.00
N GLN A 45 -2.90 -9.10 -6.63
CA GLN A 45 -3.43 -9.42 -5.30
C GLN A 45 -2.40 -9.12 -4.19
N LYS A 46 -1.16 -9.59 -4.32
CA LYS A 46 -0.10 -9.33 -3.33
C LYS A 46 0.11 -7.82 -3.10
N VAL A 47 0.12 -7.03 -4.17
CA VAL A 47 0.24 -5.57 -4.09
C VAL A 47 -0.97 -4.96 -3.38
N ARG A 48 -2.19 -5.42 -3.69
CA ARG A 48 -3.41 -4.98 -2.99
C ARG A 48 -3.36 -5.29 -1.50
N ASP A 49 -2.93 -6.49 -1.12
CA ASP A 49 -2.83 -6.91 0.28
C ASP A 49 -1.80 -6.08 1.06
N ILE A 50 -0.64 -5.81 0.44
CA ILE A 50 0.38 -4.92 1.02
C ILE A 50 -0.18 -3.50 1.16
N ALA A 51 -0.83 -2.97 0.11
CA ALA A 51 -1.42 -1.64 0.15
C ALA A 51 -2.52 -1.52 1.22
N ALA A 52 -3.33 -2.57 1.41
CA ALA A 52 -4.33 -2.63 2.47
C ALA A 52 -3.68 -2.57 3.86
N ARG A 53 -2.58 -3.29 4.08
CA ARG A 53 -1.80 -3.25 5.33
C ARG A 53 -1.14 -1.89 5.55
N VAL A 54 -0.54 -1.29 4.50
CA VAL A 54 0.12 0.02 4.58
C VAL A 54 -0.89 1.17 4.73
N SER A 55 -2.11 1.03 4.20
CA SER A 55 -3.21 1.98 4.40
C SER A 55 -3.72 2.01 5.84
N LEU A 56 -3.38 1.02 6.67
CA LEU A 56 -3.57 1.07 8.12
C LEU A 56 -2.45 1.86 8.77
N LYS A 57 -2.10 3.06 8.27
CA LYS A 57 -1.26 3.99 9.04
C LYS A 57 -1.99 4.28 10.35
N GLU A 58 -1.54 3.62 11.40
CA GLU A 58 -2.24 3.40 12.66
C GLU A 58 -2.61 4.70 13.38
N LYS A 59 -1.77 5.74 13.32
CA LYS A 59 -1.97 6.98 14.09
C LYS A 59 -3.27 7.71 13.81
N GLU A 60 -3.66 7.89 12.55
CA GLU A 60 -4.88 8.66 12.25
C GLU A 60 -6.15 7.89 12.64
N LYS A 61 -6.12 6.55 12.53
CA LYS A 61 -7.21 5.69 12.98
C LYS A 61 -7.27 5.59 14.50
N GLU A 62 -6.12 5.53 15.17
CA GLU A 62 -6.01 5.56 16.62
C GLU A 62 -6.51 6.89 17.18
N GLU A 63 -6.00 8.01 16.67
CA GLU A 63 -6.43 9.36 17.09
C GLU A 63 -7.93 9.55 16.88
N ARG A 64 -8.45 9.14 15.73
CA ARG A 64 -9.89 9.22 15.43
C ARG A 64 -10.71 8.26 16.28
N GLY A 65 -10.22 7.05 16.52
CA GLY A 65 -10.88 6.06 17.39
C GLY A 65 -10.95 6.55 18.83
N LEU A 66 -9.86 7.12 19.34
CA LEU A 66 -9.78 7.72 20.67
C LEU A 66 -10.76 8.89 20.78
N ALA A 67 -10.77 9.78 19.79
CA ALA A 67 -11.67 10.93 19.75
C ALA A 67 -13.15 10.53 19.74
N LEU A 68 -13.53 9.50 18.96
CA LEU A 68 -14.90 8.99 18.93
C LEU A 68 -15.30 8.34 20.27
N THR A 69 -14.39 7.57 20.86
CA THR A 69 -14.64 6.92 22.15
C THR A 69 -14.82 7.97 23.25
N GLN A 70 -13.95 8.98 23.32
CA GLN A 70 -14.08 10.09 24.27
C GLN A 70 -15.38 10.88 24.10
N LYS A 71 -15.85 11.04 22.85
CA LYS A 71 -17.04 11.85 22.56
C LYS A 71 -18.35 11.13 22.85
N TYR A 72 -18.42 9.81 22.64
CA TYR A 72 -19.68 9.07 22.66
C TYR A 72 -19.77 8.00 23.75
N LEU A 73 -18.68 7.65 24.42
CA LEU A 73 -18.68 6.67 25.50
C LEU A 73 -18.79 7.35 26.87
N ASP A 74 -19.81 7.01 27.64
CA ASP A 74 -19.94 7.45 29.04
C ASP A 74 -19.09 6.54 29.92
N PHE A 75 -17.84 6.95 30.14
CA PHE A 75 -16.88 6.18 30.94
C PHE A 75 -17.31 6.03 32.40
N LYS A 76 -18.02 7.02 32.97
CA LYS A 76 -18.50 6.92 34.35
C LYS A 76 -19.54 5.80 34.48
N ARG A 77 -20.47 5.74 33.53
CA ARG A 77 -21.46 4.66 33.50
C ARG A 77 -20.82 3.32 33.20
N LEU A 78 -19.81 3.27 32.33
CA LEU A 78 -19.09 2.06 32.00
C LEU A 78 -18.36 1.48 33.22
N GLU A 79 -17.67 2.33 34.00
CA GLU A 79 -16.98 1.94 35.22
C GLU A 79 -17.95 1.38 36.27
N GLN A 80 -19.11 2.01 36.46
CA GLN A 80 -20.14 1.54 37.40
C GLN A 80 -20.79 0.19 37.03
N VAL A 81 -20.71 -0.22 35.77
CA VAL A 81 -21.29 -1.49 35.29
C VAL A 81 -20.25 -2.61 35.31
N LEU A 82 -18.96 -2.27 35.19
CA LEU A 82 -17.86 -3.23 35.14
C LEU A 82 -17.15 -3.45 36.50
N LEU A 83 -17.30 -2.51 37.45
CA LEU A 83 -16.81 -2.58 38.83
C LEU A 83 -17.99 -2.58 39.82
#